data_AF-A0A847Y6D2-F1
#
_entry.id   AF-A0A847Y6D2-F1
#
_cell.length_a   1.000
_cell.length_b   1.000
_cell.length_c   1.000
_cell.angle_alpha   90.00
_cell.angle_beta   90.00
_cell.angle_gamma   90.00
#
_symmetry.space_group_name_H-M   'P 1'
#
loop_
_entity.id
_entity.type
_entity.pdbx_description
1 polymer ?
#
loop_
_entity_poly.entity_id
_entity_poly.type
_entity_poly.pdbx_seq_one_letter_code
_entity_poly.pdbx_strand_id
1 'polypeptide(L)'
;MKRILFYLPRLLTVAMVVFFGLFVFEGFSPKFDWKDSLMHLLLTLPILFIAVLSWKKPEIGSWVFIFVGAVAFFSFDWPMGLIIGGTFILTGALFYLQNRLRHLKN
;
A
#
# COMPACT_ATOMS: atom_id res chain seq x y z
N MET A 1 12.81 2.13 -18.75
CA MET A 1 12.81 2.89 -17.47
C MET A 1 11.53 3.68 -17.22
N LYS A 2 11.14 4.66 -18.06
CA LYS A 2 9.94 5.50 -17.83
C LYS A 2 8.63 4.71 -17.63
N ARG A 3 8.43 3.65 -18.43
CA ARG A 3 7.25 2.76 -18.31
C ARG A 3 7.26 1.95 -17.02
N ILE A 4 8.43 1.40 -16.63
CA ILE A 4 8.58 0.64 -15.38
C ILE A 4 8.22 1.51 -14.19
N LEU A 5 8.77 2.72 -14.11
CA LEU A 5 8.50 3.64 -13.00
C LEU A 5 7.05 4.14 -12.95
N PHE A 6 6.32 4.03 -14.07
CA PHE A 6 4.89 4.29 -14.12
C PHE A 6 4.07 3.07 -13.65
N TYR A 7 4.35 1.87 -14.14
CA TYR A 7 3.51 0.70 -13.83
C TYR A 7 3.86 0.03 -12.50
N LEU A 8 5.13 -0.02 -12.12
CA LEU A 8 5.60 -0.75 -10.94
C LEU A 8 4.94 -0.31 -9.62
N PRO A 9 4.89 0.99 -9.24
CA PRO A 9 4.21 1.39 -8.01
C PRO A 9 2.72 1.02 -8.03
N ARG A 10 2.07 1.08 -9.20
CA ARG A 10 0.64 0.74 -9.35
C ARG A 10 0.42 -0.75 -9.14
N LEU A 11 1.27 -1.59 -9.75
CA LEU A 11 1.24 -3.03 -9.55
C LEU A 11 1.43 -3.40 -8.08
N LEU A 12 2.37 -2.75 -7.39
CA LEU A 12 2.58 -2.96 -5.95
C LEU A 12 1.34 -2.56 -5.13
N THR A 13 0.71 -1.42 -5.43
CA THR A 13 -0.53 -1.04 -4.74
C THR A 13 -1.67 -2.04 -4.97
N VAL A 14 -1.80 -2.59 -6.18
CA VAL A 14 -2.79 -3.63 -6.47
C VAL A 14 -2.48 -4.90 -5.68
N ALA A 15 -1.21 -5.33 -5.67
CA ALA A 15 -0.78 -6.51 -4.91
C ALA A 15 -1.06 -6.36 -3.41
N MET A 16 -0.79 -5.18 -2.83
CA MET A 16 -1.13 -4.88 -1.44
C MET A 16 -2.63 -4.98 -1.18
N VAL A 17 -3.45 -4.31 -2.00
CA VAL A 17 -4.91 -4.33 -1.85
C VAL A 17 -5.45 -5.75 -1.93
N VAL A 18 -4.97 -6.55 -2.89
CA VAL A 18 -5.35 -7.96 -3.01
C VAL A 18 -4.93 -8.73 -1.77
N PHE A 19 -3.67 -8.59 -1.34
CA PHE A 19 -3.14 -9.27 -0.16
C PHE A 19 -3.98 -8.98 1.09
N PHE A 20 -4.23 -7.71 1.43
CA PHE A 20 -5.08 -7.35 2.58
C PHE A 20 -6.54 -7.74 2.38
N GLY A 21 -7.05 -7.65 1.15
CA GLY A 21 -8.41 -8.04 0.80
C GLY A 21 -8.69 -9.53 0.99
N LEU A 22 -7.67 -10.40 0.87
CA LEU A 22 -7.84 -11.83 1.14
C LEU A 22 -8.24 -12.10 2.61
N PHE A 23 -7.79 -11.27 3.55
CA PHE A 23 -8.13 -11.44 4.97
C PHE A 23 -9.59 -11.09 5.29
N VAL A 24 -10.31 -10.40 4.38
CA VAL A 24 -11.75 -10.18 4.52
C VAL A 24 -12.52 -11.51 4.52
N PHE A 25 -11.97 -12.56 3.89
CA PHE A 25 -12.59 -13.88 3.87
C PHE A 25 -12.41 -14.69 5.16
N GLU A 26 -11.62 -14.20 6.14
CA GLU A 26 -11.38 -14.97 7.37
C GLU A 26 -12.64 -15.23 8.20
N GLY A 27 -13.60 -14.31 8.21
CA GLY A 27 -14.89 -14.50 8.91
C GLY A 27 -15.80 -15.58 8.32
N PHE A 28 -15.43 -16.22 7.20
CA PHE A 28 -16.07 -17.46 6.74
C PHE A 28 -15.50 -18.71 7.42
N SER A 29 -14.38 -18.58 8.13
CA SER A 29 -13.77 -19.67 8.89
C SER A 29 -14.43 -19.79 10.27
N PRO A 30 -14.67 -21.01 10.78
CA PRO A 30 -15.16 -21.22 12.14
C PRO A 30 -14.23 -20.71 13.26
N LYS A 31 -12.99 -20.33 12.91
CA LYS A 31 -11.97 -19.85 13.86
C LYS A 31 -12.02 -18.33 14.10
N PHE A 32 -12.74 -17.58 13.28
CA PHE A 32 -12.77 -16.13 13.29
C PHE A 32 -14.21 -15.63 13.36
N ASP A 33 -14.42 -14.49 14.02
CA ASP A 33 -15.73 -13.85 14.10
C ASP A 33 -15.93 -12.94 12.87
N TRP A 34 -17.19 -12.64 12.53
CA TRP A 34 -17.50 -11.71 11.42
C TRP A 34 -16.91 -10.32 11.66
N LYS A 35 -16.65 -9.96 12.92
CA LYS A 35 -15.97 -8.72 13.32
C LYS A 35 -14.54 -8.66 12.84
N ASP A 36 -13.85 -9.80 12.76
CA ASP A 36 -12.48 -9.86 12.22
C ASP A 36 -12.48 -9.51 10.72
N SER A 37 -13.45 -10.04 9.96
CA SER A 37 -13.65 -9.64 8.55
C SER A 37 -13.94 -8.15 8.40
N LEU A 38 -14.79 -7.58 9.28
CA LEU A 38 -15.08 -6.15 9.26
C LEU A 38 -13.81 -5.33 9.50
N MET A 39 -12.93 -5.79 10.39
CA MET A 39 -11.67 -5.10 10.67
C MET A 39 -10.69 -5.16 9.50
N HIS A 40 -10.56 -6.30 8.84
CA HIS A 40 -9.77 -6.42 7.62
C HIS A 40 -10.34 -5.58 6.48
N LEU A 41 -11.67 -5.46 6.37
CA LEU A 41 -12.31 -4.59 5.39
C LEU A 41 -12.02 -3.11 5.67
N LEU A 42 -12.12 -2.69 6.94
CA LEU A 42 -11.80 -1.34 7.38
C LEU A 42 -10.32 -0.99 7.18
N LEU A 43 -9.42 -1.97 7.21
CA LEU A 43 -8.01 -1.79 6.86
C LEU A 43 -7.78 -1.72 5.34
N THR A 44 -8.45 -2.59 4.57
CA THR A 44 -8.24 -2.73 3.11
C THR A 44 -8.83 -1.56 2.33
N LEU A 45 -10.01 -1.05 2.72
CA LEU A 45 -10.69 0.02 1.99
C LEU A 45 -9.87 1.34 1.92
N PRO A 46 -9.26 1.83 3.01
CA PRO A 46 -8.34 2.96 2.95
C PRO A 46 -7.16 2.71 2.01
N ILE A 47 -6.55 1.52 2.06
CA ILE A 47 -5.42 1.17 1.19
C ILE A 47 -5.86 1.22 -0.28
N LEU A 48 -7.02 0.65 -0.62
CA LEU A 48 -7.61 0.72 -1.96
C LEU A 48 -7.87 2.16 -2.39
N PHE A 49 -8.47 2.97 -1.51
CA PHE A 49 -8.74 4.38 -1.81
C PHE A 49 -7.45 5.16 -2.11
N ILE A 50 -6.42 4.98 -1.27
CA ILE A 50 -5.10 5.61 -1.44
C ILE A 50 -4.43 5.10 -2.71
N ALA A 51 -4.52 3.80 -3.01
CA ALA A 51 -4.02 3.20 -4.25
C ALA A 51 -4.62 3.89 -5.46
N VAL A 52 -5.95 3.96 -5.57
CA VAL A 52 -6.63 4.61 -6.70
C VAL A 52 -6.29 6.10 -6.78
N LEU A 53 -6.24 6.80 -5.64
CA LEU A 53 -5.92 8.23 -5.59
C LEU A 53 -4.49 8.51 -6.06
N SER A 54 -3.52 7.69 -5.66
CA SER A 54 -2.11 7.83 -6.02
C SER A 54 -1.86 7.69 -7.52
N TRP A 55 -2.75 7.02 -8.26
CA TRP A 55 -2.60 6.87 -9.70
C TRP A 55 -2.77 8.20 -10.45
N LYS A 56 -3.66 9.08 -9.96
CA LYS A 56 -3.88 10.43 -10.50
C LYS A 56 -3.00 11.47 -9.83
N LYS A 57 -2.73 11.29 -8.53
CA LYS A 57 -1.91 12.20 -7.70
C LYS A 57 -0.74 11.43 -7.05
N PRO A 58 0.36 11.18 -7.79
CA PRO A 58 1.52 10.43 -7.27
C PRO A 58 2.13 11.02 -5.99
N GLU A 59 2.05 12.34 -5.82
CA GLU A 59 2.51 13.04 -4.61
C GLU A 59 1.79 12.56 -3.36
N ILE A 60 0.47 12.35 -3.43
CA ILE A 60 -0.31 11.83 -2.31
C ILE A 60 0.13 10.39 -2.00
N GLY A 61 0.27 9.56 -3.05
CA GLY A 61 0.76 8.20 -2.89
C GLY A 61 2.12 8.14 -2.20
N SER A 62 3.06 8.98 -2.63
CA SER A 62 4.38 9.09 -2.03
C SER A 62 4.32 9.30 -0.52
N TRP A 63 3.67 10.38 -0.08
CA TRP A 63 3.63 10.73 1.34
C TRP A 63 2.86 9.72 2.17
N VAL A 64 1.70 9.28 1.68
CA VAL A 64 0.83 8.37 2.45
C VAL A 64 1.46 6.99 2.58
N PHE A 65 1.99 6.41 1.50
CA PHE A 65 2.62 5.09 1.57
C PHE A 65 3.92 5.11 2.39
N ILE A 66 4.73 6.17 2.33
CA ILE A 66 5.91 6.32 3.19
C ILE A 66 5.48 6.43 4.66
N PHE A 67 4.49 7.25 4.97
CA PHE A 67 4.02 7.43 6.34
C PHE A 67 3.45 6.14 6.92
N VAL A 68 2.51 5.50 6.21
CA VAL A 68 1.92 4.21 6.64
C VAL A 68 2.99 3.14 6.76
N GLY A 69 3.93 3.09 5.81
CA GLY A 69 5.03 2.14 5.84
C GLY A 69 5.98 2.37 7.00
N ALA A 70 6.29 3.62 7.34
CA ALA A 70 7.10 3.96 8.52
C ALA A 70 6.37 3.54 9.82
N VAL A 71 5.08 3.85 9.94
CA VAL A 71 4.27 3.42 11.10
C VAL A 71 4.30 1.90 11.21
N ALA A 72 4.03 1.16 10.13
CA ALA A 72 4.07 -0.30 10.14
C ALA A 72 5.48 -0.83 10.48
N PHE A 73 6.53 -0.24 9.92
CA PHE A 73 7.92 -0.65 10.16
C PHE A 73 8.29 -0.62 11.65
N PHE A 74 7.81 0.39 12.39
CA PHE A 74 8.08 0.54 13.83
C PHE A 74 7.01 -0.11 14.73
N SER A 75 5.85 -0.49 14.21
CA SER A 75 4.76 -1.07 15.00
C SER A 75 4.79 -2.61 15.07
N PHE A 76 5.44 -3.26 14.10
CA PHE A 76 5.51 -4.72 14.02
C PHE A 76 6.91 -5.26 14.35
N ASP A 77 6.98 -6.52 14.74
CA ASP A 77 8.26 -7.23 14.94
C ASP A 77 9.14 -7.19 13.68
N TRP A 78 10.45 -7.25 13.87
CA TRP A 78 11.45 -7.02 12.82
C TRP A 78 11.12 -7.65 11.44
N PRO A 79 10.79 -8.96 11.33
CA PRO A 79 10.49 -9.55 10.03
C PRO A 79 9.19 -9.01 9.41
N MET A 80 8.15 -8.81 10.22
CA MET A 80 6.85 -8.28 9.78
C MET A 80 6.95 -6.80 9.42
N GLY A 81 7.64 -6.00 10.23
CA GLY A 81 7.87 -4.58 9.99
C GLY A 81 8.66 -4.35 8.69
N LEU A 82 9.66 -5.19 8.41
CA LEU A 82 10.41 -5.12 7.16
C LEU A 82 9.57 -5.53 5.94
N ILE A 83 8.78 -6.61 6.05
CA ILE A 83 7.93 -7.07 4.94
C ILE A 83 6.81 -6.07 4.67
N ILE A 84 6.00 -5.74 5.68
CA ILE A 84 4.84 -4.86 5.51
C ILE A 84 5.32 -3.42 5.34
N GLY A 85 6.02 -2.89 6.34
CA GLY A 85 6.49 -1.51 6.33
C GLY A 85 7.44 -1.21 5.17
N GLY A 86 8.41 -2.09 4.91
CA GLY A 86 9.34 -1.94 3.79
C GLY A 86 8.63 -1.95 2.42
N THR A 87 7.60 -2.78 2.22
CA THR A 87 6.83 -2.80 0.97
C THR A 87 6.05 -1.50 0.76
N PHE A 88 5.46 -0.94 1.82
CA PHE A 88 4.79 0.37 1.78
C PHE A 88 5.77 1.50 1.49
N ILE A 89 6.91 1.55 2.21
CA ILE A 89 7.96 2.55 2.00
C ILE A 89 8.48 2.49 0.57
N LEU A 90 8.78 1.29 0.05
CA LEU A 90 9.26 1.10 -1.32
C LEU A 90 8.24 1.63 -2.35
N THR A 91 6.96 1.34 -2.14
CA THR A 91 5.88 1.80 -3.02
C THR A 91 5.77 3.33 -3.01
N GLY A 92 5.84 3.95 -1.84
CA GLY A 92 5.86 5.41 -1.71
C GLY A 92 7.11 6.04 -2.35
N ALA A 93 8.29 5.45 -2.17
CA ALA A 93 9.52 5.90 -2.80
C ALA A 93 9.45 5.82 -4.34
N LEU A 94 8.80 4.79 -4.90
CA LEU A 94 8.58 4.69 -6.34
C LEU A 94 7.63 5.78 -6.86
N PHE A 95 6.56 6.10 -6.13
CA PHE A 95 5.69 7.24 -6.46
C PHE A 95 6.42 8.58 -6.35
N TYR A 96 7.29 8.75 -5.36
CA TYR A 96 8.15 9.93 -5.22
C TYR A 96 9.06 10.12 -6.44
N LEU A 97 9.79 9.05 -6.80
CA LEU A 97 10.68 9.03 -7.95
C LEU A 97 9.90 9.32 -9.25
N GLN A 98 8.72 8.73 -9.41
CA GLN A 98 7.84 9.00 -10.56
C GLN A 98 7.50 10.48 -10.64
N ASN A 99 7.15 11.10 -9.52
CA ASN A 99 6.77 12.51 -9.49
C ASN A 99 7.95 13.43 -9.80
N ARG A 100 9.12 13.18 -9.22
CA ARG A 100 10.34 13.97 -9.50
C ARG A 100 10.72 13.93 -10.97
N LEU A 101 10.63 12.76 -11.63
CA LEU A 101 10.89 12.63 -13.07
C LEU A 101 9.81 13.29 -13.96
N ARG A 102 8.61 13.54 -13.43
CA ARG A 102 7.56 14.28 -14.14
C ARG A 102 7.86 15.78 -14.10
N HIS A 103 8.26 16.30 -12.95
CA HIS A 103 8.60 17.71 -12.76
C HIS A 103 9.83 18.16 -13.55
N LEU A 104 10.85 17.32 -13.71
CA LEU A 104 12.06 17.65 -14.51
C LEU A 104 11.81 17.79 -16.03
N LYS A 105 10.61 17.47 -16.52
CA LYS A 105 10.27 17.55 -17.95
C LYS A 105 9.36 18.72 -18.31
N ASN A 106 8.81 19.40 -17.31
CA ASN A 106 7.95 20.56 -17.46
C ASN A 106 8.76 21.82 -17.14
#